data_AF-A0AAD9TKR6-F1
#
_entry.id   AF-A0AAD9TKR6-F1
#
_cell.length_a   1.000
_cell.length_b   1.000
_cell.length_c   1.000
_cell.angle_alpha   90.00
_cell.angle_beta   90.00
_cell.angle_gamma   90.00
#
_symmetry.space_group_name_H-M   'P 1'
#
loop_
_entity.id
_entity.type
_entity.pdbx_description
1 polymer ?
#
loop_
_entity_poly.entity_id
_entity_poly.type
_entity_poly.pdbx_seq_one_letter_code
_entity_poly.pdbx_strand_id
1 'polypeptide(L)'
;MGIIKKIEKLQHSFFWGDSQDKKKVHLVNWDLVCKSKKNDGLCIRRMLDKNKSLLAKWIWHFGCEANSLWKKILCVKYGVEPSKLSWNWSSKVETSPFMNNVRSLFE
;
A
#
# COMPACT_ATOMS: atom_id res chain seq x y z
N MET A 1 -2.71 5.38 8.06
CA MET A 1 -3.47 4.14 8.33
C MET A 1 -5.00 4.24 8.19
N GLY A 2 -5.62 5.43 8.22
CA GLY A 2 -7.08 5.54 8.26
C GLY A 2 -7.84 4.87 7.10
N ILE A 3 -7.40 5.06 5.85
CA ILE A 3 -8.09 4.49 4.67
C ILE A 3 -7.95 2.96 4.61
N ILE A 4 -6.75 2.44 4.90
CA ILE A 4 -6.50 0.98 4.92
C ILE A 4 -7.46 0.30 5.90
N LYS A 5 -7.58 0.84 7.13
CA LYS A 5 -8.50 0.33 8.15
C LYS A 5 -9.97 0.40 7.71
N LYS A 6 -10.37 1.48 7.00
CA LYS A 6 -11.73 1.61 6.45
C LYS A 6 -12.03 0.52 5.42
N ILE A 7 -11.11 0.29 4.47
CA ILE A 7 -11.29 -0.75 3.44
C ILE A 7 -11.27 -2.14 4.05
N GLU A 8 -10.38 -2.39 5.00
CA GLU A 8 -10.29 -3.67 5.71
C GLU A 8 -11.56 -3.94 6.52
N LYS A 9 -12.15 -2.93 7.16
CA LYS A 9 -13.46 -3.04 7.82
C LYS A 9 -14.58 -3.40 6.83
N LEU A 10 -14.56 -2.86 5.61
CA LEU A 10 -15.53 -3.22 4.57
C LEU A 10 -15.37 -4.68 4.13
N GLN A 11 -14.14 -5.15 3.95
CA GLN A 11 -13.86 -6.55 3.65
C GLN A 11 -14.31 -7.48 4.80
N HIS A 12 -14.04 -7.09 6.04
CA HIS A 12 -14.50 -7.79 7.23
C HIS A 12 -16.02 -7.91 7.26
N SER A 13 -16.68 -6.77 7.04
CA SER A 13 -18.15 -6.69 7.07
C SER A 13 -18.76 -7.54 5.96
N PHE A 14 -18.19 -7.49 4.75
CA PHE A 14 -18.63 -8.33 3.64
C PHE A 14 -18.44 -9.83 3.95
N PHE A 15 -17.26 -10.21 4.44
CA PHE A 15 -16.92 -11.62 4.71
C PHE A 15 -17.83 -12.24 5.77
N TRP A 16 -18.14 -11.50 6.85
CA TRP A 16 -19.04 -11.96 7.90
C TRP A 16 -20.52 -11.67 7.62
N GLY A 17 -20.83 -10.99 6.52
CA GLY A 17 -22.19 -10.56 6.20
C GLY A 17 -22.78 -9.58 7.21
N ASP A 18 -21.95 -8.73 7.80
CA ASP A 18 -22.38 -7.58 8.59
C ASP A 18 -23.00 -6.52 7.67
N SER A 19 -24.04 -5.85 8.15
CA SER A 19 -24.58 -4.63 7.55
C SER A 19 -24.36 -3.43 8.49
N GLN A 20 -24.88 -2.26 8.12
CA GLN A 20 -24.90 -1.09 9.02
C GLN A 20 -25.78 -1.37 10.24
N ASP A 21 -26.93 -2.00 10.03
CA ASP A 21 -27.94 -2.22 11.07
C ASP A 21 -27.80 -3.55 11.81
N LYS A 22 -27.04 -4.51 11.25
CA LYS A 22 -26.89 -5.86 11.83
C LYS A 22 -25.42 -6.26 11.87
N LYS A 23 -24.91 -6.47 13.09
CA LYS A 23 -23.60 -7.08 13.33
C LYS A 23 -23.78 -8.55 13.68
N LYS A 24 -23.03 -9.42 13.02
CA LYS A 24 -22.97 -10.84 13.34
C LYS A 24 -21.81 -11.12 14.29
N VAL A 25 -21.91 -12.20 15.04
CA VAL A 25 -20.82 -12.67 15.90
C VAL A 25 -19.71 -13.22 15.01
N HIS A 26 -18.48 -12.72 15.19
CA HIS A 26 -17.31 -13.19 14.47
C HIS A 26 -16.69 -14.36 15.26
N LEU A 27 -16.84 -15.58 14.76
CA LEU A 27 -16.39 -16.79 15.46
C LEU A 27 -14.90 -17.06 15.31
N VAL A 28 -14.23 -16.42 14.35
CA VAL A 28 -12.81 -16.63 14.04
C VAL A 28 -12.11 -15.28 13.97
N ASN A 29 -10.93 -15.19 14.60
CA ASN A 29 -10.08 -14.00 14.51
C ASN A 29 -9.67 -13.73 13.06
N TRP A 30 -9.79 -12.48 12.62
CA TRP A 30 -9.37 -12.03 11.29
C TRP A 30 -7.92 -12.35 10.95
N ASP A 31 -7.02 -12.20 11.93
CA ASP A 31 -5.60 -12.48 11.71
C ASP A 31 -5.38 -13.95 11.34
N LEU A 32 -6.20 -14.87 11.88
CA LEU A 32 -6.17 -16.28 11.53
C LEU A 32 -6.76 -16.51 10.13
N VAL A 33 -7.86 -15.84 9.80
CA VAL A 33 -8.45 -15.86 8.44
C VAL A 33 -7.43 -15.42 7.38
N CYS A 34 -6.58 -14.44 7.69
CA CYS A 34 -5.56 -13.95 6.77
C CYS A 34 -4.33 -14.85 6.62
N LYS A 35 -4.13 -15.85 7.50
CA LYS A 35 -3.00 -16.80 7.39
C LYS A 35 -3.13 -17.68 6.14
N SER A 36 -2.03 -18.34 5.80
CA SER A 36 -2.03 -19.30 4.70
C SER A 36 -2.87 -20.53 5.01
N LYS A 37 -3.35 -21.25 4.00
CA LYS A 37 -4.03 -22.56 4.17
C LYS A 37 -3.17 -23.58 4.92
N LYS A 38 -1.84 -23.50 4.80
CA LYS A 38 -0.90 -24.35 5.54
C LYS A 38 -0.88 -24.04 7.04
N ASN A 39 -1.29 -22.84 7.42
CA ASN A 39 -1.36 -22.35 8.79
C ASN A 39 -2.84 -22.11 9.19
N ASP A 40 -3.73 -22.96 8.70
CA ASP A 40 -5.17 -23.00 9.02
C ASP A 40 -5.97 -21.73 8.69
N GLY A 41 -5.44 -20.86 7.81
CA GLY A 41 -6.12 -19.66 7.34
C GLY A 41 -6.74 -19.80 5.95
N LEU A 42 -7.42 -18.74 5.50
CA LEU A 42 -8.10 -18.68 4.20
C LEU A 42 -7.28 -17.96 3.12
N CYS A 43 -6.03 -17.62 3.41
CA CYS A 43 -5.14 -16.85 2.52
C CYS A 43 -5.72 -15.48 2.11
N ILE A 44 -6.60 -14.88 2.91
CA ILE A 44 -7.12 -13.53 2.62
C ILE A 44 -6.01 -12.50 2.85
N ARG A 45 -5.63 -11.79 1.80
CA ARG A 45 -4.53 -10.81 1.86
C ARG A 45 -4.96 -9.54 2.60
N ARG A 46 -4.22 -9.18 3.64
CA ARG A 46 -4.42 -7.94 4.40
C ARG A 46 -4.28 -6.71 3.50
N MET A 47 -5.05 -5.67 3.80
CA MET A 47 -5.01 -4.44 2.99
C MET A 47 -3.70 -3.70 3.13
N LEU A 48 -3.03 -3.81 4.27
CA LEU A 48 -1.68 -3.25 4.45
C LEU A 48 -0.69 -3.86 3.46
N ASP A 49 -0.70 -5.18 3.32
CA ASP A 49 0.21 -5.91 2.42
C ASP A 49 -0.09 -5.57 0.96
N LYS A 50 -1.39 -5.48 0.60
CA LYS A 50 -1.79 -4.99 -0.73
C LYS A 50 -1.30 -3.56 -0.98
N ASN A 51 -1.49 -2.65 -0.02
CA ASN A 51 -1.04 -1.26 -0.16
C ASN A 51 0.47 -1.15 -0.36
N LYS A 52 1.27 -1.89 0.43
CA LYS A 52 2.73 -1.96 0.24
C LYS A 52 3.09 -2.45 -1.16
N SER A 53 2.46 -3.52 -1.64
CA SER A 53 2.72 -4.04 -3.00
C SER A 53 2.34 -3.05 -4.11
N LEU A 54 1.23 -2.30 -3.95
CA LEU A 54 0.80 -1.30 -4.92
C LEU A 54 1.73 -0.09 -4.93
N LEU A 55 2.20 0.35 -3.77
CA LEU A 55 3.21 1.40 -3.66
C LEU A 55 4.53 0.96 -4.31
N ALA A 56 4.98 -0.28 -4.06
CA ALA A 56 6.18 -0.81 -4.69
C ALA A 56 6.04 -0.86 -6.22
N LYS A 57 4.87 -1.32 -6.71
CA LYS A 57 4.54 -1.29 -8.14
C LYS A 57 4.57 0.14 -8.69
N TRP A 58 4.02 1.10 -7.97
CA TRP A 58 3.98 2.51 -8.39
C TRP A 58 5.38 3.15 -8.45
N ILE A 59 6.23 2.88 -7.44
CA ILE A 59 7.64 3.26 -7.45
C ILE A 59 8.35 2.63 -8.65
N TRP A 60 8.04 1.37 -8.96
CA TRP A 60 8.61 0.70 -10.12
C TRP A 60 8.25 1.40 -11.43
N HIS A 61 6.97 1.71 -11.63
CA HIS A 61 6.53 2.51 -12.78
C HIS A 61 7.21 3.89 -12.81
N PHE A 62 7.35 4.55 -11.66
CA PHE A 62 8.00 5.86 -11.57
C PHE A 62 9.45 5.81 -12.07
N GLY A 63 10.17 4.75 -11.76
CA GLY A 63 11.54 4.58 -12.21
C GLY A 63 11.67 4.10 -13.66
N CYS A 64 10.74 3.29 -14.18
CA CYS A 64 10.78 2.78 -15.55
C CYS A 64 10.24 3.78 -16.59
N GLU A 65 9.22 4.56 -16.25
CA GLU A 65 8.53 5.46 -17.19
C GLU A 65 9.15 6.86 -17.20
N ALA A 66 10.34 7.00 -17.80
CA ALA A 66 11.09 8.26 -17.75
C ALA A 66 10.34 9.49 -18.32
N ASN A 67 9.50 9.29 -19.34
CA ASN A 67 8.89 10.39 -20.11
C ASN A 67 7.38 10.57 -19.88
N SER A 68 6.78 9.88 -18.91
CA SER A 68 5.34 9.97 -18.64
C SER A 68 4.93 11.35 -18.09
N LEU A 69 3.77 11.85 -18.50
CA LEU A 69 3.25 13.16 -18.06
C LEU A 69 3.03 13.20 -16.54
N TRP A 70 2.50 12.13 -15.97
CA TRP A 70 2.23 12.03 -14.54
C TRP A 70 3.52 12.15 -13.70
N LYS A 71 4.63 11.55 -14.18
CA LYS A 71 5.95 11.68 -13.54
C LYS A 71 6.44 13.12 -13.59
N LYS A 72 6.34 13.79 -14.75
CA LYS A 72 6.74 15.20 -14.90
C LYS A 72 5.96 16.11 -13.95
N ILE A 73 4.65 15.95 -13.88
CA ILE A 73 3.78 16.71 -12.96
C ILE A 73 4.19 16.47 -11.50
N LEU A 74 4.45 15.20 -11.14
CA LEU A 74 4.86 14.83 -9.79
C LEU A 74 6.21 15.45 -9.43
N CYS A 75 7.19 15.38 -10.33
CA CYS A 75 8.51 15.99 -10.19
C CYS A 75 8.42 17.51 -9.99
N VAL A 76 7.61 18.22 -10.79
CA VAL A 76 7.39 19.67 -10.63
C VAL A 76 6.73 19.97 -9.28
N LYS A 77 5.69 19.21 -8.91
CA LYS A 77 4.95 19.45 -7.65
C LYS A 77 5.81 19.29 -6.40
N TYR A 78 6.71 18.31 -6.38
CA TYR A 78 7.53 18.00 -5.21
C TYR A 78 8.99 18.42 -5.35
N GLY A 79 9.32 19.24 -6.36
CA GLY A 79 10.67 19.79 -6.56
C GLY A 79 11.74 18.74 -6.81
N VAL A 80 11.39 17.64 -7.47
CA VAL A 80 12.35 16.55 -7.74
C VAL A 80 12.81 16.60 -9.19
N GLU A 81 14.11 16.66 -9.41
CA GLU A 81 14.67 16.64 -10.76
C GLU A 81 14.52 15.23 -11.37
N PRO A 82 13.86 15.06 -12.53
CA PRO A 82 13.63 13.75 -13.15
C PRO A 82 14.92 12.95 -13.41
N SER A 83 16.03 13.67 -13.65
CA SER A 83 17.39 13.14 -13.88
C SER A 83 18.12 12.70 -12.61
N LYS A 84 17.80 13.27 -11.45
CA LYS A 84 18.41 12.94 -10.14
C LYS A 84 17.73 11.78 -9.44
N LEU A 85 16.56 11.36 -9.91
CA LEU A 85 15.86 10.17 -9.48
C LEU A 85 16.43 8.92 -10.16
N SER A 86 17.72 8.68 -9.95
CA SER A 86 18.34 7.39 -10.23
C SER A 86 17.79 6.34 -9.27
N TRP A 87 17.56 5.12 -9.76
CA TRP A 87 17.07 3.93 -9.05
C TRP A 87 17.88 3.48 -7.83
N ASN A 88 18.84 4.28 -7.38
CA ASN A 88 19.71 3.93 -6.28
C ASN A 88 18.97 4.14 -4.94
N TRP A 89 18.13 3.16 -4.59
CA TRP A 89 17.36 3.06 -3.34
C TRP A 89 18.22 3.30 -2.09
N SER A 90 19.51 2.95 -2.18
CA SER A 90 20.50 3.00 -1.09
C SER A 90 21.29 4.31 -1.02
N SER A 91 21.16 5.20 -2.00
CA SER A 91 21.85 6.50 -1.98
C SER A 91 21.08 7.49 -1.12
N LYS A 92 21.76 8.13 -0.16
CA LYS A 92 21.30 9.27 0.63
C LYS A 92 21.17 10.53 -0.26
N VAL A 93 20.49 10.42 -1.40
CA VAL A 93 20.12 11.57 -2.19
C VAL A 93 19.08 12.33 -1.38
N GLU A 94 19.20 13.65 -1.30
CA GLU A 94 18.12 14.52 -0.83
C GLU A 94 16.88 14.28 -1.70
N THR A 95 16.06 13.32 -1.30
CA THR A 95 14.77 13.06 -1.94
C THR A 95 13.72 13.97 -1.31
N SER A 96 12.68 14.30 -2.08
CA SER A 96 11.59 15.14 -1.56
C SER A 96 10.98 14.53 -0.29
N PRO A 97 10.40 15.36 0.60
CA PRO A 97 9.67 14.88 1.78
C PRO A 97 8.61 13.82 1.45
N PHE A 98 8.03 13.89 0.24
CA PHE A 98 7.12 12.87 -0.27
C PHE A 98 7.78 11.49 -0.43
N MET A 99 8.95 11.40 -1.06
CA MET A 99 9.66 10.13 -1.26
C MET A 99 10.19 9.54 0.06
N ASN A 100 10.57 10.40 1.02
CA ASN A 100 10.92 9.96 2.36
C ASN A 100 9.72 9.31 3.08
N ASN A 101 8.54 9.90 2.98
CA ASN A 101 7.30 9.31 3.52
C ASN A 101 6.92 8.00 2.81
N VAL A 102 7.20 7.87 1.51
CA VAL A 102 6.98 6.62 0.78
C VAL A 102 7.96 5.53 1.27
N ARG A 103 9.23 5.87 1.46
CA ARG A 103 10.27 4.95 1.98
C ARG A 103 9.92 4.45 3.38
N SER A 104 9.47 5.33 4.27
CA SER A 104 9.10 4.97 5.65
C SER A 104 7.89 4.03 5.75
N LEU A 105 7.16 3.76 4.65
CA LEU A 105 6.08 2.76 4.64
C LEU A 105 6.59 1.33 4.46
N PHE A 106 7.85 1.17 4.06
CA PHE A 106 8.50 -0.11 3.83
C PHE A 106 9.48 -0.51 4.92
N GLU A 107 9.98 0.46 5.68
CA GLU A 107 10.71 0.29 6.95
C GLU A 107 9.74 -0.08 8.09
#